data_AF-A0A1G2W8K5-F1
#
_entry.id   AF-A0A1G2W8K5-F1
#
_cell.length_a   1.000
_cell.length_b   1.000
_cell.length_c   1.000
_cell.angle_alpha   90.00
_cell.angle_beta   90.00
_cell.angle_gamma   90.00
#
_symmetry.space_group_name_H-M   'P 1'
#
loop_
_entity.id
_entity.type
_entity.pdbx_description
1 polymer ?
#
loop_
_entity_poly.entity_id
_entity_poly.type
_entity_poly.pdbx_seq_one_letter_code
_entity_poly.pdbx_strand_id
1 'polypeptide(L)'
;MANSRIGRNDPCPCGSGKKYKKCCLDHEPAASSISADISPAELVRQRGRAFLAGDFGYIYDTYHPESNFRSQFPDRMGYIAAGKNSLGRDFQIDQCRILKEKIDGEEAWVLFYLDTRYRGQREETFELSRFLPTDAGWRYHSSQKLPRDEFAGALEEIDWADFERVGDKVFF
;
A
#
# COMPACT_ATOMS: atom_id res chain seq x y z
N MET A 1 15.60 -25.81 1.08
CA MET A 1 16.41 -24.78 0.41
C MET A 1 16.82 -23.75 1.45
N ALA A 2 18.09 -23.40 1.54
CA ALA A 2 18.64 -22.59 2.62
C ALA A 2 18.07 -21.16 2.56
N ASN A 3 17.36 -20.76 3.61
CA ASN A 3 16.90 -19.40 3.84
C ASN A 3 18.15 -18.58 4.23
N SER A 4 18.83 -17.97 3.26
CA SER A 4 20.02 -17.15 3.49
C SER A 4 19.66 -15.89 4.27
N ARG A 5 19.53 -16.04 5.59
CA ARG A 5 19.34 -14.94 6.52
C ARG A 5 20.58 -14.06 6.48
N ILE A 6 20.44 -12.86 5.95
CA ILE A 6 21.49 -11.83 5.92
C ILE A 6 21.94 -11.56 7.36
N GLY A 7 23.23 -11.72 7.62
CA GLY A 7 23.82 -11.45 8.92
C GLY A 7 23.71 -9.97 9.26
N ARG A 8 23.44 -9.64 10.53
CA ARG A 8 23.32 -8.24 11.03
C ARG A 8 24.52 -7.35 10.65
N ASN A 9 25.71 -7.92 10.48
CA ASN A 9 26.92 -7.17 10.14
C ASN A 9 27.25 -7.18 8.64
N ASP A 10 26.52 -7.93 7.82
CA ASP A 10 26.77 -8.06 6.38
C ASP A 10 26.48 -6.73 5.68
N PRO A 11 27.10 -6.45 4.51
CA PRO A 11 26.71 -5.32 3.68
C PRO A 11 25.20 -5.35 3.39
N CYS A 12 24.55 -4.21 3.56
CA CYS A 12 23.10 -4.12 3.40
C CYS A 12 22.72 -4.35 1.93
N PRO A 13 21.76 -5.25 1.64
CA PRO A 13 21.40 -5.63 0.27
C PRO A 13 20.75 -4.50 -0.52
N CYS A 14 20.32 -3.41 0.14
CA CYS A 14 19.75 -2.24 -0.54
C CYS A 14 20.76 -1.40 -1.33
N GLY A 15 22.03 -1.79 -1.39
CA GLY A 15 23.07 -1.08 -2.15
C GLY A 15 23.62 0.17 -1.44
N SER A 16 23.28 0.40 -0.17
CA SER A 16 23.74 1.58 0.58
C SER A 16 25.22 1.54 1.00
N GLY A 17 25.87 0.38 0.89
CA GLY A 17 27.24 0.15 1.37
C GLY A 17 27.39 0.09 2.91
N LYS A 18 26.31 0.32 3.67
CA LYS A 18 26.30 0.24 5.15
C LYS A 18 26.11 -1.20 5.63
N LYS A 19 26.50 -1.51 6.87
CA LYS A 19 26.15 -2.80 7.51
C LYS A 19 24.64 -2.92 7.66
N TYR A 20 24.08 -4.12 7.46
CA TYR A 20 22.64 -4.40 7.47
C TYR A 20 21.97 -3.85 8.74
N LYS A 21 22.59 -4.08 9.91
CA LYS A 21 22.12 -3.52 11.19
C LYS A 21 21.97 -2.01 11.16
N LYS A 22 22.94 -1.29 10.63
CA LYS A 22 22.98 0.19 10.58
C LYS A 22 22.26 0.78 9.37
N CYS A 23 21.44 -0.02 8.70
CA CYS A 23 20.70 0.41 7.52
C CYS A 23 19.31 -0.20 7.58
N CYS A 24 19.00 -1.16 6.71
CA CYS A 24 17.63 -1.62 6.59
C CYS A 24 17.12 -2.34 7.83
N LEU A 25 17.95 -2.92 8.70
CA LEU A 25 17.50 -3.56 9.95
C LEU A 25 17.07 -2.54 11.02
N ASP A 26 17.85 -1.48 11.27
CA ASP A 26 17.47 -0.39 12.21
C ASP A 26 16.31 0.47 11.62
N HIS A 27 16.07 0.37 10.31
CA HIS A 27 14.92 0.96 9.60
C HIS A 27 13.84 -0.08 9.27
N GLU A 28 13.94 -1.32 9.74
CA GLU A 28 12.75 -2.17 9.80
C GLU A 28 11.92 -1.57 10.92
N PRO A 29 10.73 -1.01 10.67
CA PRO A 29 9.76 -1.02 11.75
C PRO A 29 9.67 -2.48 12.20
N ALA A 30 9.89 -2.71 13.49
CA ALA A 30 9.58 -4.00 14.06
C ALA A 30 8.16 -4.37 13.56
N ALA A 31 7.92 -5.63 13.20
CA ALA A 31 6.62 -6.12 12.75
C ALA A 31 5.48 -5.94 13.78
N SER A 32 5.68 -5.10 14.81
CA SER A 32 4.92 -4.94 16.04
C SER A 32 4.15 -3.61 16.15
N SER A 33 3.86 -2.89 15.07
CA SER A 33 3.11 -1.63 15.17
C SER A 33 1.93 -1.46 14.20
N ILE A 34 1.48 -2.53 13.53
CA ILE A 34 0.16 -2.52 12.89
C ILE A 34 -0.82 -2.91 13.99
N SER A 35 -1.53 -1.93 14.54
CA SER A 35 -2.58 -2.21 15.53
C SER A 35 -3.68 -3.04 14.87
N ALA A 36 -4.08 -4.14 15.52
CA ALA A 36 -5.14 -5.00 15.02
C ALA A 36 -6.52 -4.29 15.01
N ASP A 37 -6.66 -3.23 15.79
CA ASP A 37 -7.93 -2.55 16.07
C ASP A 37 -8.21 -1.34 15.18
N ILE A 38 -7.38 -1.08 14.15
CA ILE A 38 -7.64 0.02 13.22
C ILE A 38 -8.68 -0.38 12.18
N SER A 39 -9.53 0.57 11.79
CA SER A 39 -10.46 0.35 10.68
C SER A 39 -9.72 0.27 9.34
N PRO A 40 -10.28 -0.42 8.33
CA PRO A 40 -9.77 -0.40 6.96
C PRO A 40 -9.48 1.01 6.42
N ALA A 41 -10.35 1.98 6.70
CA ALA A 41 -10.17 3.37 6.31
C ALA A 41 -8.96 4.02 6.99
N GLU A 42 -8.73 3.78 8.28
CA GLU A 42 -7.52 4.27 8.95
C GLU A 42 -6.27 3.55 8.41
N LEU A 43 -6.37 2.27 8.05
CA LEU A 43 -5.28 1.56 7.41
C LEU A 43 -4.88 2.18 6.05
N VAL A 44 -5.84 2.62 5.23
CA VAL A 44 -5.55 3.40 4.00
C VAL A 44 -4.77 4.68 4.33
N ARG A 45 -5.20 5.43 5.36
CA ARG A 45 -4.52 6.66 5.78
C ARG A 45 -3.08 6.39 6.25
N GLN A 46 -2.89 5.34 7.05
CA GLN A 46 -1.56 4.95 7.53
C GLN A 46 -0.67 4.49 6.39
N ARG A 47 -1.19 3.77 5.39
CA ARG A 47 -0.46 3.44 4.16
C ARG A 47 -0.04 4.68 3.38
N GLY A 48 -0.92 5.68 3.24
CA GLY A 48 -0.56 6.96 2.62
C GLY A 48 0.60 7.66 3.35
N ARG A 49 0.55 7.74 4.68
CA ARG A 49 1.63 8.30 5.51
C ARG A 49 2.93 7.51 5.38
N ALA A 50 2.85 6.18 5.39
CA ALA A 50 4.01 5.30 5.23
C ALA A 50 4.69 5.49 3.87
N PHE A 51 3.91 5.65 2.80
CA PHE A 51 4.47 5.94 1.47
C PHE A 51 5.25 7.25 1.47
N LEU A 52 4.68 8.33 2.02
CA LEU A 52 5.33 9.64 2.14
C LEU A 52 6.59 9.59 3.03
N ALA A 53 6.59 8.74 4.07
CA ALA A 53 7.75 8.53 4.94
C ALA A 53 8.81 7.59 4.33
N GLY A 54 8.56 6.99 3.16
CA GLY A 54 9.43 5.97 2.57
C GLY A 54 9.46 4.65 3.35
N ASP A 55 8.45 4.41 4.20
CA ASP A 55 8.28 3.19 4.98
C ASP A 55 7.61 2.09 4.14
N PHE A 56 8.34 1.62 3.13
CA PHE A 56 7.90 0.51 2.29
C PHE A 56 7.78 -0.81 3.05
N GLY A 57 8.37 -0.93 4.25
CA GLY A 57 8.16 -2.06 5.13
C GLY A 57 6.71 -2.12 5.60
N TYR A 58 6.21 -1.00 6.12
CA TYR A 58 4.80 -0.89 6.52
C TYR A 58 3.83 -1.14 5.37
N ILE A 59 4.13 -0.62 4.17
CA ILE A 59 3.31 -0.90 2.97
C ILE A 59 3.25 -2.40 2.70
N TYR A 60 4.39 -3.09 2.71
CA TYR A 60 4.47 -4.53 2.49
C TYR A 60 3.74 -5.35 3.56
N ASP A 61 3.96 -5.00 4.83
CA ASP A 61 3.46 -5.74 6.00
C ASP A 61 1.93 -5.57 6.17
N THR A 62 1.36 -4.52 5.59
CA THR A 62 -0.09 -4.26 5.58
C THR A 62 -0.83 -4.82 4.36
N TYR A 63 -0.14 -5.49 3.43
CA TYR A 63 -0.79 -6.32 2.42
C TYR A 63 -1.24 -7.67 2.99
N HIS A 64 -2.38 -8.17 2.51
CA HIS A 64 -2.86 -9.51 2.84
C HIS A 64 -1.91 -10.54 2.23
N PRO A 65 -1.53 -11.63 2.96
CA PRO A 65 -0.59 -12.63 2.46
C PRO A 65 -0.99 -13.25 1.12
N GLU A 66 -2.29 -13.38 0.86
CA GLU A 66 -2.84 -13.95 -0.38
C GLU A 66 -3.10 -12.93 -1.49
N SER A 67 -2.73 -11.65 -1.28
CA SER A 67 -2.87 -10.63 -2.32
C SER A 67 -2.01 -10.95 -3.56
N ASN A 68 -2.47 -10.51 -4.73
CA ASN A 68 -1.69 -10.57 -5.96
C ASN A 68 -0.33 -9.86 -5.81
N PHE A 69 -0.31 -8.73 -5.08
CA PHE A 69 0.92 -8.01 -4.75
C PHE A 69 1.93 -8.90 -4.01
N ARG A 70 1.51 -9.66 -2.98
CA ARG A 70 2.41 -10.56 -2.23
C ARG A 70 2.89 -11.75 -3.06
N SER A 71 2.13 -12.14 -4.08
CA SER A 71 2.56 -13.15 -5.06
C SER A 71 3.62 -12.61 -6.03
N GLN A 72 3.50 -11.35 -6.47
CA GLN A 72 4.49 -10.69 -7.34
C GLN A 72 5.76 -10.24 -6.59
N PHE A 73 5.60 -9.88 -5.32
CA PHE A 73 6.69 -9.47 -4.43
C PHE A 73 6.77 -10.44 -3.22
N PRO A 74 7.23 -11.70 -3.42
CA PRO A 74 7.29 -12.67 -2.33
C PRO A 74 8.37 -12.35 -1.30
N ASP A 75 9.37 -11.54 -1.68
CA ASP A 75 10.46 -11.13 -0.80
C ASP A 75 10.29 -9.67 -0.34
N ARG A 76 10.06 -9.51 0.97
CA ARG A 76 9.91 -8.20 1.63
C ARG A 76 11.13 -7.31 1.41
N MET A 77 12.33 -7.86 1.54
CA MET A 77 13.56 -7.08 1.45
C MET A 77 13.82 -6.58 0.03
N GLY A 78 13.52 -7.40 -0.97
CA GLY A 78 13.54 -7.04 -2.38
C GLY A 78 12.57 -5.91 -2.70
N TYR A 79 11.34 -5.95 -2.18
CA TYR A 79 10.39 -4.85 -2.34
C TYR A 79 10.89 -3.55 -1.70
N ILE A 80 11.38 -3.61 -0.46
CA ILE A 80 11.91 -2.43 0.24
C ILE A 80 13.09 -1.82 -0.51
N ALA A 81 13.99 -2.66 -1.04
CA ALA A 81 15.13 -2.21 -1.83
C ALA A 81 14.66 -1.54 -3.15
N ALA A 82 13.68 -2.12 -3.84
CA ALA A 82 13.10 -1.56 -5.05
C ALA A 82 12.42 -0.20 -4.77
N GLY A 83 11.53 -0.14 -3.77
CA GLY A 83 10.78 1.06 -3.43
C GLY A 83 11.67 2.25 -3.05
N LYS A 84 12.76 2.00 -2.30
CA LYS A 84 13.74 3.04 -1.96
C LYS A 84 14.51 3.59 -3.17
N ASN A 85 14.69 2.78 -4.22
CA ASN A 85 15.47 3.15 -5.39
C ASN A 85 14.63 3.82 -6.51
N SER A 86 13.33 3.52 -6.61
CA SER A 86 12.49 3.98 -7.73
C SER A 86 11.32 4.88 -7.33
N LEU A 87 10.67 4.63 -6.18
CA LEU A 87 9.40 5.26 -5.84
C LEU A 87 9.54 6.49 -4.93
N GLY A 88 10.49 6.48 -3.98
CA GLY A 88 10.57 7.52 -2.95
C GLY A 88 11.00 8.93 -3.41
N ARG A 89 11.53 9.09 -4.63
CA ARG A 89 11.97 10.42 -5.15
C ARG A 89 10.99 11.04 -6.14
N ASP A 90 10.38 10.21 -6.96
CA ASP A 90 9.60 10.66 -8.11
C ASP A 90 8.09 10.61 -7.86
N PHE A 91 7.64 9.91 -6.81
CA PHE A 91 6.22 9.76 -6.48
C PHE A 91 5.82 10.61 -5.27
N GLN A 92 4.71 11.32 -5.39
CA GLN A 92 4.12 12.15 -4.34
C GLN A 92 2.62 11.85 -4.23
N ILE A 93 2.10 11.85 -2.99
CA ILE A 93 0.66 11.84 -2.71
C ILE A 93 0.30 13.26 -2.27
N ASP A 94 -0.47 13.96 -3.09
CA ASP A 94 -0.93 15.31 -2.80
C ASP A 94 -2.19 15.29 -1.94
N GLN A 95 -3.10 14.35 -2.23
CA GLN A 95 -4.33 14.19 -1.48
C GLN A 95 -4.73 12.72 -1.40
N CYS A 96 -5.17 12.30 -0.21
CA CYS A 96 -5.84 11.02 0.01
C CYS A 96 -7.08 11.27 0.88
N ARG A 97 -8.26 11.09 0.28
CA ARG A 97 -9.53 11.37 0.93
C ARG A 97 -10.39 10.10 0.96
N ILE A 98 -10.58 9.54 2.15
CA ILE A 98 -11.60 8.50 2.37
C ILE A 98 -12.97 9.11 2.11
N LEU A 99 -13.75 8.44 1.28
CA LEU A 99 -15.10 8.84 0.89
C LEU A 99 -16.12 7.94 1.56
N LYS A 100 -15.93 6.62 1.50
CA LYS A 100 -16.84 5.63 2.11
C LYS A 100 -16.09 4.42 2.65
N GLU A 101 -16.67 3.79 3.65
CA GLU A 101 -16.22 2.52 4.21
C GLU A 101 -17.44 1.61 4.38
N LYS A 102 -17.28 0.33 4.03
CA LYS A 102 -18.24 -0.74 4.31
C LYS A 102 -17.49 -1.90 4.93
N ILE A 103 -17.99 -2.41 6.05
CA ILE A 103 -17.52 -3.66 6.67
C ILE A 103 -18.68 -4.65 6.64
N ASP A 104 -18.44 -5.87 6.14
CA ASP A 104 -19.44 -6.92 5.96
C ASP A 104 -18.82 -8.26 6.37
N GLY A 105 -18.97 -8.63 7.64
CA GLY A 105 -18.35 -9.84 8.20
C GLY A 105 -16.83 -9.82 8.10
N GLU A 106 -16.27 -10.76 7.33
CA GLU A 106 -14.83 -10.94 7.11
C GLU A 106 -14.31 -10.22 5.86
N GLU A 107 -15.08 -9.30 5.29
CA GLU A 107 -14.62 -8.44 4.20
C GLU A 107 -14.92 -6.97 4.51
N ALA A 108 -14.07 -6.09 3.99
CA ALA A 108 -14.33 -4.67 4.03
C ALA A 108 -13.89 -3.97 2.74
N TRP A 109 -14.54 -2.85 2.43
CA TRP A 109 -14.26 -2.01 1.28
C TRP A 109 -14.09 -0.56 1.70
N VAL A 110 -13.11 0.09 1.11
CA VAL A 110 -12.85 1.51 1.30
C VAL A 110 -12.81 2.17 -0.06
N LEU A 111 -13.70 3.13 -0.26
CA LEU A 111 -13.70 4.02 -1.41
C LEU A 111 -12.98 5.31 -1.03
N PHE A 112 -11.96 5.69 -1.77
CA PHE A 112 -11.22 6.91 -1.55
C PHE A 112 -10.79 7.57 -2.85
N TYR A 113 -10.57 8.88 -2.79
CA TYR A 113 -9.95 9.66 -3.85
C TYR A 113 -8.46 9.81 -3.56
N LEU A 114 -7.63 9.65 -4.59
CA LEU A 114 -6.19 9.80 -4.55
C LEU A 114 -5.73 10.78 -5.64
N ASP A 115 -4.99 11.80 -5.24
CA ASP A 115 -4.27 12.71 -6.13
C ASP A 115 -2.77 12.46 -5.96
N THR A 116 -2.11 12.05 -7.03
CA THR A 116 -0.70 11.68 -7.01
C THR A 116 0.07 12.37 -8.12
N ARG A 117 1.37 12.52 -7.92
CA ARG A 117 2.30 12.93 -8.97
C ARG A 117 3.41 11.91 -9.11
N TYR A 118 3.61 11.42 -10.32
CA TYR A 118 4.78 10.60 -10.65
C TYR A 118 5.61 11.31 -11.72
N ARG A 119 6.88 11.62 -11.40
CA ARG A 119 7.78 12.38 -12.29
C ARG A 119 7.18 13.70 -12.79
N GLY A 120 6.39 14.35 -11.94
CA GLY A 120 5.69 15.60 -12.25
C GLY A 120 4.38 15.44 -13.01
N GLN A 121 4.06 14.25 -13.50
CA GLN A 121 2.76 13.97 -14.10
C GLN A 121 1.72 13.68 -13.01
N ARG A 122 0.68 14.51 -12.97
CA ARG A 122 -0.44 14.37 -12.02
C ARG A 122 -1.43 13.32 -12.50
N GLU A 123 -1.88 12.47 -11.59
CA GLU A 123 -2.92 11.47 -11.79
C GLU A 123 -3.92 11.55 -10.64
N GLU A 124 -5.20 11.69 -10.98
CA GLU A 124 -6.31 11.70 -10.04
C GLU A 124 -7.16 10.45 -10.25
N THR A 125 -7.38 9.68 -9.19
CA THR A 125 -8.16 8.45 -9.23
C THR A 125 -9.15 8.36 -8.07
N PHE A 126 -10.22 7.62 -8.31
CA PHE A 126 -10.98 6.98 -7.27
C PHE A 126 -10.54 5.52 -7.16
N GLU A 127 -10.44 5.03 -5.95
CA GLU A 127 -10.01 3.67 -5.65
C GLU A 127 -11.00 2.97 -4.74
N LEU A 128 -11.42 1.78 -5.16
CA LEU A 128 -12.24 0.87 -4.37
C LEU A 128 -11.37 -0.29 -3.89
N SER A 129 -10.83 -0.14 -2.69
CA SER A 129 -9.94 -1.12 -2.06
C SER A 129 -10.71 -2.14 -1.23
N ARG A 130 -10.32 -3.40 -1.34
CA ARG A 130 -10.81 -4.54 -0.57
C ARG A 130 -9.82 -4.93 0.52
N PHE A 131 -10.34 -5.27 1.69
CA PHE A 131 -9.58 -5.66 2.87
C PHE A 131 -10.11 -6.97 3.43
N LEU A 132 -9.19 -7.82 3.90
CA LEU A 132 -9.48 -9.09 4.56
C LEU A 132 -8.83 -9.13 5.94
N PRO A 133 -9.45 -9.77 6.94
CA PRO A 133 -8.90 -9.89 8.27
C PRO A 133 -7.77 -10.93 8.31
N THR A 134 -6.90 -10.76 9.29
CA THR A 134 -5.91 -11.75 9.72
C THR A 134 -5.89 -11.76 11.24
N ASP A 135 -5.16 -12.68 11.86
CA ASP A 135 -4.93 -12.67 13.32
C ASP A 135 -4.31 -11.35 13.83
N ALA A 136 -3.71 -10.56 12.94
CA ALA A 136 -3.09 -9.27 13.23
C ALA A 136 -3.93 -8.08 12.71
N GLY A 137 -5.24 -8.27 12.52
CA GLY A 137 -6.20 -7.26 12.04
C GLY A 137 -6.34 -7.18 10.52
N TRP A 138 -7.01 -6.14 10.04
CA TRP A 138 -7.29 -5.91 8.61
C TRP A 138 -6.02 -5.78 7.77
N ARG A 139 -6.05 -6.30 6.54
CA ARG A 139 -4.98 -6.18 5.56
C ARG A 139 -5.53 -5.79 4.19
N TYR A 140 -4.82 -4.90 3.50
CA TYR A 140 -5.13 -4.51 2.12
C TYR A 140 -4.97 -5.72 1.21
N HIS A 141 -5.99 -6.09 0.46
CA HIS A 141 -5.93 -7.23 -0.45
C HIS A 141 -5.70 -6.79 -1.90
N SER A 142 -6.54 -5.87 -2.40
CA SER A 142 -6.56 -5.46 -3.80
C SER A 142 -7.39 -4.19 -3.95
N SER A 143 -7.18 -3.40 -5.00
CA SER A 143 -8.01 -2.24 -5.30
C SER A 143 -8.36 -2.17 -6.78
N GLN A 144 -9.54 -1.64 -7.08
CA GLN A 144 -9.94 -1.23 -8.42
C GLN A 144 -9.76 0.28 -8.55
N LYS A 145 -9.22 0.74 -9.68
CA LYS A 145 -9.05 2.17 -10.01
C LYS A 145 -10.13 2.63 -10.99
N LEU A 146 -10.58 3.86 -10.80
CA LEU A 146 -11.38 4.65 -11.74
C LEU A 146 -10.74 6.03 -11.90
N PRO A 147 -10.23 6.40 -13.08
CA PRO A 147 -9.72 7.74 -13.34
C PRO A 147 -10.74 8.83 -13.04
N ARG A 148 -10.28 10.00 -12.54
CA ARG A 148 -11.17 11.11 -12.17
C ARG A 148 -12.00 11.63 -13.34
N ASP A 149 -11.49 11.57 -14.57
CA ASP A 149 -12.17 12.04 -15.79
C ASP A 149 -13.28 11.11 -16.28
N GLU A 150 -13.30 9.85 -15.82
CA GLU A 150 -14.39 8.89 -16.10
C GLU A 150 -15.63 9.08 -15.20
N PHE A 151 -15.56 9.96 -14.20
CA PHE A 151 -16.68 10.27 -13.30
C PHE A 151 -16.94 11.78 -13.23
N ALA A 152 -18.08 12.26 -13.74
CA ALA A 152 -18.33 13.70 -13.84
C ALA A 152 -18.81 14.38 -12.54
N GLY A 153 -19.24 13.62 -11.52
CA GLY A 153 -19.83 14.16 -10.29
C GLY A 153 -18.84 14.78 -9.31
N ALA A 154 -19.36 15.29 -8.19
CA ALA A 154 -18.56 15.70 -7.04
C ALA A 154 -17.95 14.49 -6.33
N LEU A 155 -16.84 14.67 -5.59
CA LEU A 155 -16.14 13.55 -4.95
C LEU A 155 -17.03 12.75 -3.98
N GLU A 156 -18.00 13.42 -3.36
CA GLU A 156 -18.94 12.83 -2.41
C GLU A 156 -20.06 12.01 -3.08
N GLU A 157 -20.29 12.23 -4.37
CA GLU A 157 -21.38 11.61 -5.13
C GLU A 157 -21.00 10.22 -5.66
N ILE A 158 -19.71 9.90 -5.75
CA ILE A 158 -19.25 8.60 -6.24
C ILE A 158 -19.69 7.47 -5.30
N ASP A 159 -20.08 6.34 -5.89
CA ASP A 159 -20.58 5.19 -5.15
C ASP A 159 -20.09 3.84 -5.67
N TRP A 160 -20.42 2.78 -4.94
CA TRP A 160 -20.04 1.41 -5.28
C TRP A 160 -20.46 1.00 -6.70
N ALA A 161 -21.65 1.43 -7.14
CA ALA A 161 -22.23 1.12 -8.45
C ALA A 161 -21.46 1.74 -9.63
N ASP A 162 -20.62 2.76 -9.38
CA ASP A 162 -19.79 3.35 -10.43
C ASP A 162 -18.60 2.46 -10.80
N PHE A 163 -18.10 1.66 -9.84
CA PHE A 163 -17.04 0.67 -10.05
C PHE A 163 -17.55 -0.62 -10.71
N GLU A 164 -18.85 -0.91 -10.61
CA GLU A 164 -19.48 -2.04 -11.31
C GLU A 164 -19.52 -1.83 -12.83
N ARG A 165 -19.58 -0.56 -13.27
CA ARG A 165 -19.72 -0.16 -14.68
C ARG A 165 -18.39 -0.10 -15.44
N VAL A 166 -17.26 -0.19 -14.74
CA VAL A 166 -15.92 -0.19 -15.35
C VAL A 166 -15.68 -1.52 -16.07
N GLY A 167 -15.55 -1.46 -17.40
CA GLY A 167 -15.42 -2.63 -18.26
C GLY A 167 -14.12 -3.41 -18.05
N ASP A 168 -13.00 -2.71 -17.88
CA ASP A 168 -11.68 -3.31 -17.63
C ASP A 168 -11.28 -3.10 -16.17
N LYS A 169 -11.67 -4.06 -15.31
CA LYS A 169 -11.32 -4.02 -13.89
C LYS A 169 -9.84 -4.37 -13.71
N VAL A 170 -8.99 -3.36 -13.58
CA VAL A 170 -7.59 -3.56 -13.19
C VAL A 170 -7.51 -3.63 -11.67
N PHE A 171 -7.11 -4.80 -11.16
CA PHE A 171 -6.85 -5.02 -9.74
C PHE A 171 -5.34 -5.02 -9.46
N PHE A 172 -4.91 -4.23 -8.48
CA PHE A 172 -3.51 -4.13 -8.04
C PHE A 172 -3.37 -4.23 -6.51
#